data_AF-A0A955AQ00-F1
#
_entry.id   AF-A0A955AQ00-F1
#
_cell.length_a   1.000
_cell.length_b   1.000
_cell.length_c   1.000
_cell.angle_alpha   90.00
_cell.angle_beta   90.00
_cell.angle_gamma   90.00
#
_symmetry.space_group_name_H-M   'P 1'
#
loop_
_entity.id
_entity.type
_entity.pdbx_description
1 polymer ?
#
loop_
_entity_poly.entity_id
_entity_poly.type
_entity_poly.pdbx_seq_one_letter_code
_entity_poly.pdbx_strand_id
1 'polypeptide(L)'
;RISTAAFDSNNQRVLIWDGKTLFTYEQQDANFKLTTEKNWSQDETDIVLAAGHGHAILATEQGQVAVLRADTLEQVKEHTFPDDQPRFAKVSPNGAYGAVLFHSGRLVVLDLKTGTPALSSIVPRRHNVTAIEFNDQQQLVMVRTGKRIETYDLGNASKIETDSLPYSVGENVARFGLDPVYKIFPKPGKVQDTISYVLTGKRTARIDEGGGLQAVQIEVDPWEPIWHGAVFIAVILTVSSLYIYRQDF
;
A
#
# COMPACT_ATOMS: atom_id res chain seq x y z
N ARG A 1 17.04 12.35 14.07
CA ARG A 1 15.81 11.65 14.51
C ARG A 1 15.73 10.39 13.68
N ILE A 2 15.61 9.19 14.25
CA ILE A 2 15.45 7.98 13.43
C ILE A 2 13.98 7.86 13.06
N SER A 3 13.67 7.79 11.76
CA SER A 3 12.30 7.67 11.27
C SER A 3 11.97 6.24 10.86
N THR A 4 12.92 5.50 10.29
CA THR A 4 12.74 4.07 10.01
C THR A 4 14.07 3.32 9.97
N ALA A 5 14.02 2.01 10.17
CA ALA A 5 15.18 1.13 10.08
C ALA A 5 14.78 -0.23 9.50
N ALA A 6 15.72 -0.88 8.82
CA ALA A 6 15.58 -2.23 8.31
C ALA A 6 16.84 -3.04 8.60
N PHE A 7 16.67 -4.34 8.85
CA PHE A 7 17.78 -5.25 9.15
C PHE A 7 17.92 -6.28 8.04
N ASP A 8 19.11 -6.35 7.46
CA ASP A 8 19.54 -7.46 6.62
C ASP A 8 20.27 -8.48 7.51
N SER A 9 19.51 -9.48 7.97
CA SER A 9 20.00 -10.51 8.88
C SER A 9 21.11 -11.39 8.28
N ASN A 10 21.14 -11.54 6.95
CA ASN A 10 22.11 -12.40 6.28
C ASN A 10 23.51 -11.78 6.27
N ASN A 11 23.58 -10.46 6.09
CA ASN A 11 24.84 -9.73 6.07
C ASN A 11 25.12 -8.99 7.39
N GLN A 12 24.32 -9.24 8.44
CA GLN A 12 24.40 -8.57 9.74
C GLN A 12 24.50 -7.04 9.62
N ARG A 13 23.62 -6.48 8.77
CA ARG A 13 23.66 -5.08 8.38
C ARG A 13 22.36 -4.39 8.75
N VAL A 14 22.45 -3.21 9.34
CA VAL A 14 21.31 -2.36 9.67
C VAL A 14 21.33 -1.14 8.75
N LEU A 15 20.20 -0.88 8.10
CA LEU A 15 19.98 0.34 7.36
C LEU A 15 19.08 1.25 8.20
N ILE A 16 19.48 2.52 8.35
CA ILE A 16 18.78 3.50 9.17
C ILE A 16 18.51 4.74 8.33
N TRP A 17 17.27 5.22 8.36
CA TRP A 17 16.86 6.46 7.75
C TRP A 17 16.55 7.51 8.82
N ASP A 18 17.08 8.72 8.63
CA ASP A 18 16.90 9.82 9.57
C ASP A 18 15.96 10.94 9.07
N GLY A 19 15.34 10.74 7.90
CA GLY A 19 14.53 11.75 7.21
C GLY A 19 15.20 12.33 5.96
N LYS A 20 16.53 12.26 5.83
CA LYS A 20 17.27 12.79 4.66
C LYS A 20 18.39 11.88 4.17
N THR A 21 19.06 11.22 5.10
CA THR A 21 20.23 10.39 4.85
C THR A 21 19.93 8.95 5.19
N LEU A 22 20.32 8.05 4.28
CA LEU A 22 20.31 6.63 4.50
C LEU A 22 21.71 6.20 4.96
N PHE A 23 21.77 5.58 6.13
CA PHE A 23 22.99 5.08 6.74
C PHE A 23 22.98 3.55 6.70
N THR A 24 24.13 2.97 6.42
CA THR A 24 24.40 1.54 6.50
C THR A 24 25.40 1.27 7.60
N TYR A 25 25.00 0.44 8.55
CA TYR A 25 25.85 -0.05 9.62
C TYR A 25 26.07 -1.55 9.47
N GLU A 26 27.30 -2.01 9.66
CA GLU A 26 27.65 -3.43 9.69
C GLU A 26 28.12 -3.84 11.06
N GLN A 27 27.75 -5.06 11.46
CA GLN A 27 28.23 -5.64 12.69
C GLN A 27 29.73 -5.96 12.56
N GLN A 28 30.52 -5.39 13.46
CA GLN A 28 31.93 -5.73 13.66
C GLN A 28 32.12 -6.05 15.13
N ASP A 29 32.42 -7.32 15.42
CA ASP A 29 32.47 -7.87 16.78
C ASP A 29 31.13 -7.71 17.51
N ALA A 30 31.12 -6.95 18.61
CA ALA A 30 29.95 -6.64 19.43
C ALA A 30 29.30 -5.28 19.11
N ASN A 31 29.83 -4.53 18.14
CA ASN A 31 29.39 -3.17 17.83
C ASN A 31 28.96 -3.03 16.36
N PHE A 32 28.08 -2.07 16.09
CA PHE A 32 27.75 -1.66 14.73
C PHE A 32 28.63 -0.48 14.32
N LYS A 33 29.31 -0.58 13.18
CA LYS A 33 30.09 0.54 12.61
C LYS A 33 29.42 1.05 11.35
N LEU A 34 29.42 2.37 11.21
CA LEU A 34 28.96 3.02 9.99
C LEU A 34 29.90 2.65 8.84
N THR A 35 29.35 2.03 7.80
CA THR A 35 30.11 1.62 6.60
C THR A 35 29.85 2.57 5.44
N THR A 36 28.61 3.04 5.27
CA THR A 36 28.23 3.90 4.15
C THR A 36 27.10 4.83 4.55
N GLU A 37 27.11 6.04 4.00
CA GLU A 37 26.02 7.00 4.12
C GLU A 37 25.73 7.61 2.75
N LYS A 38 24.45 7.88 2.48
CA LYS A 38 24.03 8.54 1.25
C LYS A 38 22.89 9.49 1.54
N ASN A 39 23.10 10.77 1.22
CA ASN A 39 22.03 11.75 1.23
C ASN A 39 21.10 11.48 0.04
N TRP A 40 19.83 11.23 0.34
CA TRP A 40 18.84 10.83 -0.65
C TRP A 40 17.93 11.98 -1.07
N SER A 41 17.63 12.91 -0.15
CA SER A 41 16.71 14.02 -0.38
C SER A 41 17.19 15.29 0.33
N GLN A 42 17.00 16.43 -0.32
CA GLN A 42 17.27 17.74 0.28
C GLN A 42 16.23 18.08 1.38
N ASP A 43 15.00 17.61 1.18
CA ASP A 43 13.87 17.78 2.09
C ASP A 43 13.64 16.53 2.94
N GLU A 44 13.14 16.75 4.17
CA GLU A 44 12.76 15.64 5.05
C GLU A 44 11.58 14.88 4.46
N THR A 45 11.74 13.58 4.23
CA THR A 45 10.70 12.73 3.65
C THR A 45 10.56 11.44 4.45
N ASP A 46 9.31 11.01 4.63
CA ASP A 46 9.04 9.70 5.19
C ASP A 46 9.29 8.63 4.12
N ILE A 47 9.85 7.50 4.56
CA ILE A 47 10.05 6.34 3.70
C ILE A 47 9.56 5.06 4.38
N VAL A 48 9.30 4.07 3.56
CA VAL A 48 9.24 2.67 3.95
C VAL A 48 10.53 2.00 3.48
N LEU A 49 11.17 1.25 4.38
CA LEU A 49 12.45 0.61 4.14
C LEU A 49 12.35 -0.89 4.44
N ALA A 50 12.93 -1.70 3.55
CA ALA A 50 13.13 -3.13 3.78
C ALA A 50 14.51 -3.54 3.27
N ALA A 51 15.16 -4.49 3.93
CA ALA A 51 16.50 -4.95 3.56
C ALA A 51 16.61 -6.46 3.75
N GLY A 52 17.46 -7.09 2.93
CA GLY A 52 17.73 -8.53 3.00
C GLY A 52 18.64 -9.00 1.87
N HIS A 53 19.57 -9.90 2.18
CA HIS A 53 20.46 -10.56 1.22
C HIS A 53 21.20 -9.57 0.30
N GLY A 54 21.69 -8.47 0.88
CA GLY A 54 22.53 -7.50 0.19
C GLY A 54 21.74 -6.50 -0.65
N HIS A 55 20.41 -6.56 -0.61
CA HIS A 55 19.54 -5.63 -1.30
C HIS A 55 18.67 -4.87 -0.30
N ALA A 56 18.23 -3.68 -0.70
CA ALA A 56 17.27 -2.89 0.03
C ALA A 56 16.22 -2.30 -0.90
N ILE A 57 15.03 -2.07 -0.37
CA ILE A 57 13.94 -1.36 -1.02
C ILE A 57 13.68 -0.11 -0.21
N LEU A 58 13.77 1.04 -0.87
CA LEU A 58 13.40 2.33 -0.33
C LEU A 58 12.18 2.84 -1.09
N ALA A 59 11.08 3.07 -0.40
CA ALA A 59 9.87 3.62 -0.99
C ALA A 59 9.48 4.93 -0.30
N THR A 60 9.42 6.04 -1.04
CA THR A 60 9.15 7.38 -0.50
C THR A 60 7.66 7.69 -0.44
N GLU A 61 7.26 8.66 0.38
CA GLU A 61 5.87 9.14 0.43
C GLU A 61 5.31 9.56 -0.95
N GLN A 62 6.18 9.98 -1.87
CA GLN A 62 5.81 10.41 -3.23
C GLN A 62 5.60 9.22 -4.19
N GLY A 63 5.66 7.99 -3.69
CA GLY A 63 5.46 6.78 -4.48
C GLY A 63 6.68 6.39 -5.33
N GLN A 64 7.85 6.97 -5.08
CA GLN A 64 9.10 6.49 -5.70
C GLN A 64 9.55 5.24 -4.97
N VAL A 65 9.81 4.17 -5.71
CA VAL A 65 10.31 2.89 -5.21
C VAL A 65 11.65 2.61 -5.85
N ALA A 66 12.71 2.67 -5.05
CA ALA A 66 14.08 2.38 -5.47
C ALA A 66 14.54 1.03 -4.89
N VAL A 67 15.15 0.21 -5.74
CA VAL A 67 15.91 -0.97 -5.34
C VAL A 67 17.37 -0.57 -5.26
N LEU A 68 17.98 -0.84 -4.11
CA LEU A 68 19.35 -0.45 -3.79
C LEU A 68 20.19 -1.69 -3.49
N ARG A 69 21.48 -1.58 -3.74
CA ARG A 69 22.46 -2.45 -3.07
C ARG A 69 22.66 -1.97 -1.64
N ALA A 70 22.56 -2.88 -0.68
CA ALA A 70 22.57 -2.54 0.74
C ALA A 70 23.96 -2.12 1.26
N ASP A 71 25.02 -2.57 0.59
CA ASP A 71 26.42 -2.26 0.91
C ASP A 71 26.81 -0.85 0.43
N THR A 72 26.53 -0.53 -0.83
CA THR A 72 26.97 0.73 -1.46
C THR A 72 25.91 1.81 -1.50
N LEU A 73 24.64 1.48 -1.24
CA LEU A 73 23.47 2.35 -1.46
C LEU A 73 23.34 2.83 -2.92
N GLU A 74 23.99 2.13 -3.85
CA GLU A 74 23.83 2.35 -5.28
C GLU A 74 22.47 1.86 -5.74
N GLN A 75 21.85 2.66 -6.59
CA GLN A 75 20.53 2.37 -7.13
C GLN A 75 20.64 1.36 -8.27
N VAL A 76 19.96 0.23 -8.11
CA VAL A 76 19.79 -0.78 -9.17
C VAL A 76 18.73 -0.29 -10.16
N LYS A 77 17.57 0.10 -9.64
CA LYS A 77 16.45 0.62 -10.44
C LYS A 77 15.50 1.44 -9.58
N GLU A 78 14.72 2.30 -10.24
CA GLU A 78 13.64 3.06 -9.61
C GLU A 78 12.38 3.03 -10.48
N HIS A 79 11.23 3.01 -9.81
CA HIS A 79 9.91 3.14 -10.39
C HIS A 79 9.13 4.22 -9.65
N THR A 80 8.26 4.93 -10.36
CA THR A 80 7.42 5.97 -9.75
C THR A 80 5.96 5.60 -9.85
N PHE A 81 5.25 5.70 -8.72
CA PHE A 81 3.82 5.47 -8.59
C PHE A 81 3.17 6.74 -8.00
N PRO A 82 2.98 7.79 -8.82
CA PRO A 82 2.74 9.16 -8.33
C PRO A 82 1.44 9.35 -7.52
N ASP A 83 0.47 8.45 -7.69
CA ASP A 83 -0.84 8.53 -7.04
C ASP A 83 -0.99 7.61 -5.82
N ASP A 84 0.09 6.97 -5.36
CA ASP A 84 0.01 5.91 -4.36
C ASP A 84 1.15 5.96 -3.35
N GLN A 85 0.80 6.02 -2.07
CA GLN A 85 1.76 6.08 -0.98
C GLN A 85 2.14 4.68 -0.51
N PRO A 86 3.44 4.36 -0.35
CA PRO A 86 3.85 3.07 0.17
C PRO A 86 3.45 2.94 1.64
N ARG A 87 3.04 1.74 2.02
CA ARG A 87 2.65 1.39 3.39
C ARG A 87 3.64 0.43 4.03
N PHE A 88 3.98 -0.65 3.33
CA PHE A 88 4.91 -1.67 3.78
C PHE A 88 5.83 -2.13 2.65
N ALA A 89 7.05 -2.50 3.00
CA ALA A 89 7.97 -3.19 2.11
C ALA A 89 8.52 -4.43 2.81
N LYS A 90 8.77 -5.49 2.04
CA LYS A 90 9.31 -6.76 2.52
C LYS A 90 10.30 -7.31 1.50
N VAL A 91 11.36 -7.94 1.98
CA VAL A 91 12.30 -8.69 1.17
C VAL A 91 12.08 -10.18 1.43
N SER A 92 12.08 -10.97 0.37
CA SER A 92 11.95 -12.42 0.44
C SER A 92 13.12 -13.08 1.19
N PRO A 93 12.93 -14.24 1.85
CA PRO A 93 13.98 -14.95 2.59
C PRO A 93 15.14 -15.50 1.76
N ASN A 94 15.13 -15.33 0.44
CA ASN A 94 16.24 -15.65 -0.45
C ASN A 94 16.84 -14.40 -1.11
N GLY A 95 16.27 -13.22 -0.88
CA GLY A 95 16.73 -11.97 -1.50
C GLY A 95 16.42 -11.82 -2.98
N ALA A 96 15.70 -12.76 -3.60
CA ALA A 96 15.40 -12.69 -5.02
C ALA A 96 14.33 -11.63 -5.31
N TYR A 97 13.35 -11.53 -4.42
CA TYR A 97 12.18 -10.68 -4.60
C TYR A 97 11.99 -9.67 -3.47
N GLY A 98 11.43 -8.54 -3.85
CA GLY A 98 10.99 -7.46 -2.98
C GLY A 98 9.53 -7.14 -3.22
N ALA A 99 8.75 -6.93 -2.17
CA ALA A 99 7.34 -6.59 -2.27
C ALA A 99 7.09 -5.24 -1.61
N VAL A 100 6.37 -4.35 -2.30
CA VAL A 100 5.90 -3.06 -1.79
C VAL A 100 4.39 -3.02 -1.86
N LEU A 101 3.76 -2.94 -0.68
CA LEU A 101 2.33 -2.74 -0.52
C LEU A 101 2.06 -1.26 -0.30
N PHE A 102 1.16 -0.70 -1.11
CA PHE A 102 0.73 0.68 -1.02
C PHE A 102 -0.59 0.82 -0.26
N HIS A 103 -0.91 2.03 0.17
CA HIS A 103 -2.14 2.34 0.90
C HIS A 103 -3.41 2.12 0.07
N SER A 104 -3.36 2.25 -1.27
CA SER A 104 -4.46 1.85 -2.15
C SER A 104 -4.72 0.32 -2.18
N GLY A 105 -3.91 -0.47 -1.48
CA GLY A 105 -3.93 -1.93 -1.58
C GLY A 105 -3.38 -2.47 -2.90
N ARG A 106 -2.67 -1.64 -3.68
CA ARG A 106 -1.79 -2.07 -4.77
C ARG A 106 -0.57 -2.78 -4.19
N LEU A 107 -0.21 -3.91 -4.78
CA LEU A 107 1.00 -4.64 -4.44
C LEU A 107 1.91 -4.71 -5.67
N VAL A 108 3.16 -4.28 -5.51
CA VAL A 108 4.21 -4.38 -6.53
C VAL A 108 5.25 -5.35 -6.04
N VAL A 109 5.59 -6.34 -6.87
CA VAL A 109 6.67 -7.29 -6.60
C VAL A 109 7.78 -7.06 -7.62
N LEU A 110 8.98 -6.81 -7.13
CA LEU A 110 10.19 -6.52 -7.88
C LEU A 110 11.17 -7.69 -7.76
N ASP A 111 11.83 -8.03 -8.86
CA ASP A 111 13.08 -8.78 -8.82
C ASP A 111 14.15 -7.83 -8.29
N LEU A 112 14.84 -8.20 -7.21
CA LEU A 112 15.81 -7.32 -6.55
C LEU A 112 17.14 -7.24 -7.30
N LYS A 113 17.46 -8.23 -8.13
CA LYS A 113 18.69 -8.25 -8.92
C LYS A 113 18.59 -7.31 -10.11
N THR A 114 17.45 -7.29 -10.79
CA THR A 114 17.22 -6.41 -11.96
C THR A 114 16.49 -5.13 -11.61
N GLY A 115 15.83 -5.10 -10.46
CA GLY A 115 14.92 -4.04 -10.05
C GLY A 115 13.65 -3.95 -10.89
N THR A 116 13.32 -4.95 -11.72
CA THR A 116 12.15 -4.92 -12.59
C THR A 116 10.93 -5.59 -11.96
N PRO A 117 9.69 -5.19 -12.29
CA PRO A 117 8.50 -5.90 -11.83
C PRO A 117 8.52 -7.36 -12.30
N ALA A 118 8.56 -8.29 -11.34
CA ALA A 118 8.72 -9.72 -11.63
C ALA A 118 7.39 -10.39 -12.03
N LEU A 119 6.25 -9.85 -11.60
CA LEU A 119 4.98 -10.63 -11.55
C LEU A 119 3.73 -9.79 -11.86
N SER A 120 3.82 -8.86 -12.81
CA SER A 120 2.70 -7.95 -13.18
C SER A 120 1.43 -8.67 -13.68
N SER A 121 1.49 -9.97 -13.95
CA SER A 121 0.37 -10.82 -14.39
C SER A 121 -0.30 -11.65 -13.29
N ILE A 122 0.31 -11.80 -12.10
CA ILE A 122 -0.07 -12.86 -11.13
C ILE A 122 -0.67 -12.28 -9.86
N VAL A 123 -0.14 -11.15 -9.40
CA VAL A 123 -0.76 -10.37 -8.34
C VAL A 123 -1.99 -9.69 -8.95
N PRO A 124 -3.20 -9.87 -8.37
CA PRO A 124 -4.41 -9.26 -8.91
C PRO A 124 -4.21 -7.76 -9.08
N ARG A 125 -4.50 -7.22 -10.27
CA ARG A 125 -4.54 -5.76 -10.52
C ARG A 125 -5.56 -5.00 -9.65
N ARG A 126 -6.34 -5.70 -8.82
CA ARG A 126 -7.36 -5.10 -7.96
C ARG A 126 -6.72 -4.63 -6.66
N HIS A 127 -6.89 -3.34 -6.41
CA HIS A 127 -6.60 -2.57 -5.21
C HIS A 127 -7.36 -3.10 -3.99
N ASN A 128 -6.91 -4.20 -3.38
CA ASN A 128 -7.57 -4.76 -2.20
C ASN A 128 -6.66 -5.65 -1.32
N VAL A 129 -5.34 -5.52 -1.45
CA VAL A 129 -4.39 -6.17 -0.55
C VAL A 129 -4.25 -5.32 0.71
N THR A 130 -4.28 -5.96 1.88
CA THR A 130 -4.28 -5.28 3.18
C THR A 130 -3.04 -5.60 4.01
N ALA A 131 -2.45 -6.77 3.79
CA ALA A 131 -1.20 -7.21 4.42
C ALA A 131 -0.45 -8.17 3.49
N ILE A 132 0.87 -8.22 3.64
CA ILE A 132 1.77 -9.12 2.93
C ILE A 132 2.82 -9.67 3.89
N GLU A 133 3.25 -10.90 3.66
CA GLU A 133 4.39 -11.52 4.34
C GLU A 133 5.02 -12.58 3.42
N PHE A 134 6.33 -12.80 3.57
CA PHE A 134 6.97 -13.97 2.98
C PHE A 134 7.06 -15.10 4.01
N ASN A 135 6.62 -16.30 3.65
CA ASN A 135 6.76 -17.46 4.52
C ASN A 135 8.16 -18.10 4.38
N ASP A 136 8.46 -19.06 5.26
CA ASP A 136 9.74 -19.78 5.28
C ASP A 136 10.01 -20.57 3.98
N GLN A 137 8.96 -20.86 3.20
CA GLN A 137 9.04 -21.54 1.90
C GLN A 137 9.27 -20.58 0.73
N GLN A 138 9.61 -19.31 1.01
CA GLN A 138 9.85 -18.26 0.01
C GLN A 138 8.62 -17.88 -0.82
N GLN A 139 7.42 -18.19 -0.30
CA GLN A 139 6.16 -17.86 -0.94
C GLN A 139 5.62 -16.54 -0.39
N LEU A 140 4.95 -15.79 -1.25
CA LEU A 140 4.28 -14.56 -0.87
C LEU A 140 2.88 -14.90 -0.37
N VAL A 141 2.63 -14.63 0.90
CA VAL A 141 1.30 -14.70 1.52
C VAL A 141 0.72 -13.30 1.55
N MET A 142 -0.50 -13.15 1.04
CA MET A 142 -1.20 -11.86 1.06
C MET A 142 -2.62 -12.00 1.59
N VAL A 143 -3.06 -10.99 2.33
CA VAL A 143 -4.42 -10.90 2.87
C VAL A 143 -5.19 -9.85 2.09
N ARG A 144 -6.38 -10.22 1.61
CA ARG A 144 -7.26 -9.34 0.85
C ARG A 144 -8.50 -8.96 1.63
N THR A 145 -9.06 -7.79 1.29
CA THR A 145 -10.35 -7.33 1.83
C THR A 145 -11.40 -8.42 1.69
N GLY A 146 -12.02 -8.78 2.81
CA GLY A 146 -12.95 -9.91 2.90
C GLY A 146 -12.30 -11.22 3.34
N LYS A 147 -11.33 -11.21 4.27
CA LYS A 147 -10.81 -12.41 4.95
C LYS A 147 -10.32 -13.53 4.01
N ARG A 148 -9.76 -13.15 2.86
CA ARG A 148 -9.13 -14.09 1.93
C ARG A 148 -7.63 -14.03 2.10
N ILE A 149 -7.01 -15.17 2.30
CA ILE A 149 -5.57 -15.35 2.35
C ILE A 149 -5.18 -16.08 1.07
N GLU A 150 -4.28 -15.50 0.29
CA GLU A 150 -3.80 -16.07 -0.97
C GLU A 150 -2.29 -16.25 -0.88
N THR A 151 -1.82 -17.45 -1.23
CA THR A 151 -0.39 -17.80 -1.22
C THR A 151 0.10 -17.98 -2.65
N TYR A 152 1.24 -17.36 -2.97
CA TYR A 152 1.81 -17.35 -4.31
C TYR A 152 3.26 -17.84 -4.33
N ASP A 153 3.55 -18.69 -5.31
CA ASP A 153 4.91 -19.05 -5.71
C ASP A 153 5.40 -18.00 -6.71
N LEU A 154 6.44 -17.26 -6.32
CA LEU A 154 7.04 -16.24 -7.18
C LEU A 154 7.99 -16.82 -8.23
N GLY A 155 8.57 -18.01 -7.98
CA GLY A 155 9.46 -18.67 -8.93
C GLY A 155 8.68 -19.27 -10.11
N ASN A 156 7.53 -19.89 -9.83
CA ASN A 156 6.65 -20.47 -10.84
C ASN A 156 5.52 -19.54 -11.28
N ALA A 157 5.47 -18.32 -10.73
CA ALA A 157 4.49 -17.33 -11.13
C ALA A 157 3.03 -17.86 -10.98
N SER A 158 2.76 -18.61 -9.90
CA SER A 158 1.50 -19.35 -9.76
C SER A 158 0.87 -19.14 -8.38
N LYS A 159 -0.47 -19.14 -8.36
CA LYS A 159 -1.25 -19.15 -7.13
C LYS A 159 -1.29 -20.57 -6.59
N ILE A 160 -0.80 -20.76 -5.37
CA ILE A 160 -0.73 -22.08 -4.73
C ILE A 160 -2.02 -22.36 -3.99
N GLU A 161 -2.45 -21.42 -3.15
CA GLU A 161 -3.52 -21.66 -2.18
C GLU A 161 -4.43 -20.44 -2.03
N THR A 162 -5.69 -20.71 -1.71
CA THR A 162 -6.65 -19.70 -1.25
C THR A 162 -7.36 -20.24 -0.03
N ASP A 163 -7.11 -19.61 1.12
CA ASP A 163 -7.94 -19.82 2.30
C ASP A 163 -8.93 -18.66 2.43
N SER A 164 -10.14 -18.97 2.86
CA SER A 164 -11.15 -17.97 3.17
C SER A 164 -11.79 -18.31 4.49
N LEU A 165 -11.61 -17.44 5.48
CA LEU A 165 -12.28 -17.61 6.76
C LEU A 165 -13.78 -17.38 6.56
N PRO A 166 -14.66 -18.25 7.12
CA PRO A 166 -16.09 -18.05 7.04
C PRO A 166 -16.48 -16.73 7.70
N TYR A 167 -17.37 -15.99 7.05
CA TYR A 167 -17.94 -14.77 7.64
C TYR A 167 -18.85 -15.12 8.79
N SER A 168 -18.83 -14.30 9.83
CA SER A 168 -19.86 -14.38 10.87
C SER A 168 -21.20 -13.89 10.32
N VAL A 169 -22.31 -14.25 10.99
CA VAL A 169 -23.66 -13.79 10.61
C VAL A 169 -23.72 -12.25 10.56
N GLY A 170 -23.10 -11.57 11.52
CA GLY A 170 -23.05 -10.10 11.56
C GLY A 170 -22.28 -9.49 10.37
N GLU A 171 -21.19 -10.10 9.95
CA GLU A 171 -20.42 -9.65 8.78
C GLU A 171 -21.17 -9.86 7.47
N ASN A 172 -21.93 -10.96 7.36
CA ASN A 172 -22.80 -11.16 6.20
C ASN A 172 -23.91 -10.11 6.13
N VAL A 173 -24.53 -9.74 7.27
CA VAL A 173 -25.53 -8.66 7.30
C VAL A 173 -24.89 -7.31 6.92
N ALA A 174 -23.70 -7.02 7.42
CA ALA A 174 -22.98 -5.81 7.03
C ALA A 174 -22.71 -5.79 5.51
N ARG A 175 -22.19 -6.90 4.96
CA ARG A 175 -21.79 -6.95 3.55
C ARG A 175 -22.95 -7.02 2.56
N PHE A 176 -24.00 -7.78 2.87
CA PHE A 176 -25.11 -8.01 1.95
C PHE A 176 -26.33 -7.14 2.25
N GLY A 177 -26.42 -6.58 3.46
CA GLY A 177 -27.47 -5.64 3.85
C GLY A 177 -26.99 -4.18 3.81
N LEU A 178 -25.91 -3.86 4.53
CA LEU A 178 -25.50 -2.47 4.71
C LEU A 178 -24.66 -1.92 3.56
N ASP A 179 -23.66 -2.65 3.06
CA ASP A 179 -22.82 -2.18 1.95
C ASP A 179 -23.63 -1.78 0.70
N PRO A 180 -24.63 -2.56 0.22
CA PRO A 180 -25.45 -2.13 -0.91
C PRO A 180 -26.32 -0.90 -0.59
N VAL A 181 -26.79 -0.75 0.66
CA VAL A 181 -27.52 0.45 1.09
C VAL A 181 -26.61 1.67 1.12
N TYR A 182 -25.38 1.52 1.65
CA TYR A 182 -24.38 2.59 1.66
C TYR A 182 -23.81 2.91 0.29
N LYS A 183 -23.94 2.00 -0.67
CA LYS A 183 -23.72 2.24 -2.09
C LYS A 183 -24.87 3.01 -2.75
N ILE A 184 -25.96 3.31 -2.06
CA ILE A 184 -27.02 4.19 -2.58
C ILE A 184 -27.03 5.49 -1.76
N PHE A 185 -26.86 5.36 -0.44
CA PHE A 185 -26.79 6.46 0.50
C PHE A 185 -25.39 6.51 1.12
N PRO A 186 -24.45 7.24 0.53
CA PRO A 186 -23.10 7.33 1.06
C PRO A 186 -23.12 7.82 2.51
N LYS A 187 -22.28 7.23 3.35
CA LYS A 187 -22.15 7.65 4.76
C LYS A 187 -21.75 9.13 4.82
N PRO A 188 -22.34 9.94 5.71
CA PRO A 188 -22.13 11.39 5.76
C PRO A 188 -20.65 11.82 5.94
N GLY A 189 -19.80 10.97 6.51
CA GLY A 189 -18.35 11.25 6.64
C GLY A 189 -17.58 11.32 5.31
N LYS A 190 -18.04 10.64 4.24
CA LYS A 190 -17.30 10.56 2.96
C LYS A 190 -17.21 11.89 2.19
N VAL A 191 -18.08 12.87 2.51
CA VAL A 191 -18.11 14.18 1.83
C VAL A 191 -16.90 15.04 2.22
N GLN A 192 -16.48 14.96 3.50
CA GLN A 192 -15.33 15.70 4.00
C GLN A 192 -14.02 15.18 3.39
N ASP A 193 -13.95 13.87 3.16
CA ASP A 193 -12.82 13.23 2.48
C ASP A 193 -12.67 13.71 1.03
N THR A 194 -13.78 13.85 0.29
CA THR A 194 -13.76 14.39 -1.09
C THR A 194 -13.20 15.81 -1.16
N ILE A 195 -13.53 16.67 -0.20
CA ILE A 195 -12.99 18.04 -0.13
C ILE A 195 -11.48 17.99 0.14
N SER A 196 -11.03 17.15 1.06
CA SER A 196 -9.60 16.94 1.32
C SER A 196 -8.87 16.39 0.10
N TYR A 197 -9.47 15.47 -0.67
CA TYR A 197 -8.90 14.97 -1.93
C TYR A 197 -8.72 16.10 -2.95
N VAL A 198 -9.72 16.95 -3.16
CA VAL A 198 -9.63 18.08 -4.10
C VAL A 198 -8.56 19.08 -3.68
N LEU A 199 -8.39 19.30 -2.37
CA LEU A 199 -7.40 20.23 -1.84
C LEU A 199 -5.96 19.69 -1.83
N THR A 200 -5.77 18.39 -1.62
CA THR A 200 -4.43 17.78 -1.45
C THR A 200 -3.97 16.94 -2.64
N GLY A 201 -4.88 16.53 -3.54
CA GLY A 201 -4.60 15.62 -4.65
C GLY A 201 -4.25 14.19 -4.25
N LYS A 202 -4.21 13.86 -2.95
CA LYS A 202 -3.82 12.54 -2.43
C LYS A 202 -5.05 11.65 -2.22
N ARG A 203 -4.99 10.41 -2.70
CA ARG A 203 -6.05 9.38 -2.54
C ARG A 203 -6.18 8.82 -1.13
N THR A 204 -5.32 9.22 -0.20
CA THR A 204 -5.27 8.64 1.15
C THR A 204 -5.17 9.74 2.19
N ALA A 205 -6.00 9.65 3.24
CA ALA A 205 -6.01 10.58 4.35
C ALA A 205 -5.42 9.92 5.62
N ARG A 206 -4.49 10.62 6.30
CA ARG A 206 -3.95 10.19 7.60
C ARG A 206 -5.01 10.41 8.67
N ILE A 207 -5.28 9.40 9.50
CA ILE A 207 -6.22 9.51 10.64
C ILE A 207 -5.55 10.17 11.85
N ASP A 208 -4.21 10.18 11.92
CA ASP A 208 -3.45 10.62 13.10
C ASP A 208 -2.30 11.58 12.71
N GLU A 209 -2.13 12.68 13.45
CA GLU A 209 -1.18 13.76 13.15
C GLU A 209 0.29 13.40 13.45
N GLY A 210 0.54 12.27 14.13
CA GLY A 210 1.88 11.87 14.60
C GLY A 210 2.52 10.66 13.93
N GLY A 211 1.87 10.02 12.95
CA GLY A 211 2.30 8.73 12.42
C GLY A 211 3.05 8.79 11.08
N GLY A 212 4.18 8.07 10.97
CA GLY A 212 4.88 7.84 9.70
C GLY A 212 4.06 7.00 8.71
N LEU A 213 4.59 6.71 7.52
CA LEU A 213 3.87 6.02 6.43
C LEU A 213 3.21 4.67 6.78
N GLN A 214 3.62 4.05 7.87
CA GLN A 214 3.07 2.78 8.36
C GLN A 214 1.76 2.97 9.14
N ALA A 215 1.41 4.20 9.52
CA ALA A 215 0.15 4.53 10.18
C ALA A 215 -1.05 4.24 9.27
N VAL A 216 -2.21 3.97 9.89
CA VAL A 216 -3.44 3.65 9.16
C VAL A 216 -3.90 4.87 8.36
N GLN A 217 -3.97 4.73 7.04
CA GLN A 217 -4.61 5.71 6.15
C GLN A 217 -5.89 5.11 5.56
N ILE A 218 -6.89 5.96 5.33
CA ILE A 218 -8.15 5.58 4.67
C ILE A 218 -8.05 5.98 3.21
N GLU A 219 -8.35 5.05 2.30
CA GLU A 219 -8.51 5.36 0.88
C GLU A 219 -9.78 6.20 0.67
N VAL A 220 -9.60 7.35 0.05
CA VAL A 220 -10.66 8.31 -0.26
C VAL A 220 -11.07 8.10 -1.71
N ASP A 221 -12.31 7.67 -1.94
CA ASP A 221 -12.91 7.68 -3.27
C ASP A 221 -13.73 8.98 -3.46
N PRO A 222 -13.23 9.96 -4.24
CA PRO A 222 -13.89 11.25 -4.42
C PRO A 222 -15.08 11.20 -5.38
N TRP A 223 -15.20 10.16 -6.22
CA TRP A 223 -16.20 10.10 -7.29
C TRP A 223 -17.50 9.41 -6.86
N GLU A 224 -17.42 8.53 -5.87
CA GLU A 224 -18.57 7.82 -5.31
C GLU A 224 -19.65 8.80 -4.80
N PRO A 225 -19.35 9.83 -3.99
CA PRO A 225 -20.37 10.76 -3.50
C PRO A 225 -21.04 11.60 -4.60
N ILE A 226 -20.27 11.98 -5.63
CA ILE A 226 -20.75 12.81 -6.76
C ILE A 226 -21.79 12.03 -7.57
N TRP A 227 -21.51 10.77 -7.90
CA TRP A 227 -22.45 9.93 -8.63
C TRP A 227 -23.74 9.68 -7.85
N HIS A 228 -23.64 9.41 -6.55
CA HIS A 228 -24.83 9.20 -5.73
C HIS A 228 -25.68 10.46 -5.59
N GLY A 229 -25.07 11.63 -5.43
CA GLY A 229 -25.78 12.91 -5.42
C GLY A 229 -26.51 13.18 -6.75
N ALA A 230 -25.85 12.95 -7.89
CA ALA A 230 -26.43 13.14 -9.20
C ALA A 230 -27.64 12.20 -9.44
N VAL A 231 -27.51 10.92 -9.07
CA VAL A 231 -28.61 9.94 -9.19
C VAL A 231 -29.79 10.33 -8.30
N PHE A 232 -29.54 10.76 -7.06
CA PHE A 232 -30.60 11.20 -6.15
C PHE A 232 -31.38 12.40 -6.71
N ILE A 233 -30.66 13.42 -7.21
CA ILE A 233 -31.27 14.58 -7.85
C ILE A 233 -32.10 14.17 -9.07
N ALA A 234 -31.57 13.28 -9.91
CA ALA A 234 -32.30 12.77 -11.06
C ALA A 234 -33.59 12.04 -10.66
N VAL A 235 -33.56 11.23 -9.59
CA VAL A 235 -34.75 10.54 -9.06
C VAL A 235 -35.77 11.53 -8.53
N ILE A 236 -35.38 12.50 -7.70
CA ILE A 236 -36.30 13.51 -7.17
C ILE A 236 -36.89 14.36 -8.30
N LEU A 237 -36.09 14.79 -9.27
CA LEU A 237 -36.59 15.52 -10.43
C LEU A 237 -37.59 14.69 -11.23
N THR A 238 -37.30 13.41 -11.46
CA THR A 238 -38.19 12.51 -12.19
C THR A 238 -39.52 12.33 -11.46
N VAL A 239 -39.48 12.06 -10.15
CA VAL A 239 -40.69 11.90 -9.32
C VAL A 239 -41.48 13.19 -9.24
N SER A 240 -40.82 14.34 -9.08
CA SER A 240 -41.48 15.65 -9.04
C SER A 240 -42.14 15.98 -10.37
N SER A 241 -41.46 15.69 -11.48
CA SER A 241 -42.00 15.88 -12.83
C SER A 241 -43.21 14.99 -13.08
N LEU A 242 -43.15 13.73 -12.64
CA LEU A 242 -44.25 12.77 -12.79
C LEU A 242 -45.44 13.12 -11.88
N TYR A 243 -45.17 13.64 -10.69
CA TYR A 243 -46.19 14.14 -9.76
C TYR A 243 -46.93 15.35 -10.34
N ILE A 244 -46.19 16.34 -10.86
CA ILE A 244 -46.76 17.53 -11.52
C ILE A 244 -47.58 17.10 -12.74
N TYR A 245 -47.01 16.22 -13.60
CA TYR A 245 -47.71 15.70 -14.77
C TYR A 245 -49.05 15.04 -14.40
N ARG A 246 -49.10 14.30 -13.29
CA ARG A 246 -50.34 13.64 -12.84
C ARG A 246 -51.30 14.60 -12.15
N GLN A 247 -50.85 15.75 -11.67
CA GLN A 247 -51.70 16.75 -11.03
C GLN A 247 -52.36 17.68 -12.07
N ASP A 248 -51.73 17.88 -13.22
CA ASP A 248 -52.23 18.70 -14.32
C ASP A 248 -53.25 17.98 -15.24
N PHE A 249 -53.37 16.65 -15.14
CA PHE A 249 -54.35 15.81 -15.87
C PHE A 249 -55.42 15.24 -14.93
#